data_AF-A0A526YEE3-F1
#
_entry.id   AF-A0A526YEE3-F1
#
_cell.length_a   1.000
_cell.length_b   1.000
_cell.length_c   1.000
_cell.angle_alpha   90.00
_cell.angle_beta   90.00
_cell.angle_gamma   90.00
#
_symmetry.space_group_name_H-M   'P 1'
#
loop_
_entity.id
_entity.type
_entity.pdbx_description
1 polymer ?
#
loop_
_entity_poly.entity_id
_entity_poly.type
_entity_poly.pdbx_seq_one_letter_code
_entity_poly.pdbx_strand_id
1 'polypeptide(L)'
;MMMEKFALRSRVLLAGAAMSALLLAGAPALAVTPADTLVEGFAIDDIISMDPGEAFELSTAEVTGNTYDLLVRLDLSDTSKVKGDLAESWTVSD
;
A
#
# COMPACT_ATOMS: atom_id res chain seq x y z
N MET A 1 34.64 -22.68 -47.37
CA MET A 1 33.73 -21.59 -47.82
C MET A 1 32.26 -21.78 -47.42
N MET A 2 31.55 -22.87 -47.75
CA MET A 2 30.10 -23.00 -47.41
C MET A 2 29.88 -23.28 -45.91
N MET A 3 30.71 -24.13 -45.29
CA MET A 3 30.67 -24.43 -43.85
C MET A 3 31.08 -23.24 -42.97
N GLU A 4 32.02 -22.39 -43.40
CA GLU A 4 32.37 -21.15 -42.70
C GLU A 4 31.23 -20.13 -42.70
N LYS A 5 30.50 -20.01 -43.81
CA LYS A 5 29.32 -19.13 -43.90
C LYS A 5 28.20 -19.61 -42.97
N PHE A 6 28.04 -20.92 -42.82
CA PHE A 6 27.11 -21.53 -41.88
C PHE A 6 27.51 -21.27 -40.42
N ALA A 7 28.79 -21.45 -40.09
CA ALA A 7 29.34 -21.17 -38.76
C ALA A 7 29.30 -19.67 -38.38
N LEU A 8 29.48 -18.77 -39.35
CA LEU A 8 29.38 -17.32 -39.13
C LEU A 8 27.93 -16.91 -38.85
N ARG A 9 26.97 -17.44 -39.61
CA ARG A 9 25.54 -17.19 -39.40
C ARG A 9 25.05 -17.72 -38.05
N SER A 10 25.47 -18.93 -37.66
CA SER A 10 25.10 -19.50 -36.36
C SER A 10 25.67 -18.70 -35.18
N ARG A 11 26.91 -18.20 -35.29
CA ARG A 11 27.51 -17.31 -34.28
C ARG A 11 26.75 -15.99 -34.11
N VAL A 12 26.34 -15.37 -35.20
CA VAL A 12 25.54 -14.13 -35.15
C VAL A 12 24.17 -14.38 -34.51
N LEU A 13 23.52 -15.50 -34.85
CA LEU A 13 22.24 -15.88 -34.24
C LEU A 13 22.38 -16.19 -32.74
N LEU A 14 23.44 -16.88 -32.34
CA LEU A 14 23.72 -17.19 -30.93
C LEU A 14 24.06 -15.92 -30.13
N ALA A 15 24.84 -15.00 -30.69
CA ALA A 15 25.15 -13.72 -30.06
C ALA A 15 23.88 -12.86 -29.90
N GLY A 16 23.02 -12.83 -30.92
CA GLY A 16 21.72 -12.16 -30.86
C GLY A 16 20.82 -12.76 -29.78
N ALA A 17 20.71 -14.10 -29.73
CA ALA A 17 19.94 -14.79 -28.70
C ALA A 17 20.47 -14.54 -27.28
N ALA A 18 21.80 -14.55 -27.09
CA ALA A 18 22.42 -14.24 -25.81
C ALA A 18 22.15 -12.79 -25.38
N MET A 19 22.23 -11.84 -26.30
CA MET A 19 21.92 -10.43 -26.02
C MET A 19 20.44 -10.23 -25.65
N SER A 20 19.52 -10.87 -26.37
CA SER A 20 18.10 -10.84 -26.04
C SER A 20 17.82 -11.45 -24.65
N ALA A 21 18.47 -12.57 -24.32
CA ALA A 21 18.34 -13.19 -23.01
C ALA A 21 18.84 -12.28 -21.88
N LEU A 22 19.96 -11.57 -22.09
CA LEU A 22 20.48 -10.59 -21.13
C LEU A 22 19.53 -9.40 -20.93
N LEU A 23 18.90 -8.92 -22.01
CA LEU A 23 17.93 -7.82 -21.92
C LEU A 23 16.64 -8.23 -21.19
N LEU A 24 16.16 -9.46 -21.38
CA LEU A 24 15.00 -10.01 -20.67
C LEU A 24 15.32 -10.30 -19.20
N ALA A 25 16.51 -10.81 -18.90
CA ALA A 25 16.95 -11.10 -17.53
C ALA A 25 17.26 -9.82 -16.72
N GLY A 26 17.62 -8.72 -17.39
CA GLY A 26 17.89 -7.43 -16.77
C GLY A 26 16.67 -6.51 -16.69
N ALA A 27 15.48 -6.97 -17.09
CA ALA A 27 14.27 -6.16 -16.98
C ALA A 27 13.97 -5.83 -15.50
N PRO A 28 13.69 -4.57 -15.15
CA PRO A 28 13.40 -4.20 -13.77
C PRO A 28 12.12 -4.90 -13.32
N ALA A 29 12.19 -5.59 -12.17
CA ALA A 29 11.00 -6.07 -11.49
C ALA A 29 10.27 -4.86 -10.87
N LEU A 30 9.10 -4.51 -11.40
CA LEU A 30 8.25 -3.47 -10.83
C LEU A 30 7.42 -4.08 -9.70
N ALA A 31 7.72 -3.71 -8.46
CA ALA A 31 6.90 -4.09 -7.32
C ALA A 31 5.59 -3.28 -7.34
N VAL A 32 4.46 -3.97 -7.35
CA VAL A 32 3.15 -3.37 -7.10
C VAL A 32 2.86 -3.41 -5.60
N THR A 33 2.09 -2.44 -5.10
CA THR A 33 1.57 -2.50 -3.73
C THR A 33 0.73 -3.78 -3.58
N PRO A 34 0.97 -4.60 -2.53
CA PRO A 34 0.11 -5.75 -2.24
C PRO A 34 -1.36 -5.35 -2.11
N ALA A 35 -2.28 -6.22 -2.51
CA ALA A 35 -3.71 -5.92 -2.53
C ALA A 35 -4.33 -5.66 -1.13
N ASP A 36 -3.64 -6.10 -0.08
CA ASP A 36 -4.00 -5.96 1.33
C ASP A 36 -3.18 -4.87 2.06
N THR A 37 -2.40 -4.08 1.33
CA THR A 37 -1.58 -3.01 1.90
C THR A 37 -2.04 -1.65 1.36
N LEU A 38 -2.41 -0.76 2.27
CA LEU A 38 -2.61 0.65 1.95
C LEU A 38 -1.30 1.42 2.17
N VAL A 39 -0.85 2.17 1.16
CA VAL A 39 0.27 3.11 1.29
C VAL A 39 -0.29 4.51 1.13
N GLU A 40 -0.23 5.29 2.20
CA GLU A 40 -0.70 6.67 2.25
C GLU A 40 0.47 7.62 2.52
N GLY A 41 0.61 8.64 1.66
CA GLY A 41 1.54 9.73 1.89
C GLY A 41 0.82 10.86 2.61
N PHE A 42 1.20 11.12 3.87
CA PHE A 42 0.58 12.13 4.70
C PHE A 42 1.62 13.00 5.40
N ALA A 43 1.29 14.28 5.63
CA ALA A 43 2.12 15.16 6.45
C ALA A 43 1.84 14.82 7.92
N ILE A 44 2.86 14.25 8.59
CA ILE A 44 2.76 13.74 9.97
C ILE A 44 3.77 14.40 10.89
N ASP A 45 4.46 15.44 10.42
CA ASP A 45 5.48 16.17 11.17
C ASP A 45 4.89 17.04 12.29
N ASP A 46 3.57 17.26 12.27
CA ASP A 46 2.82 17.94 13.33
C ASP A 46 2.36 17.01 14.45
N ILE A 47 2.52 15.67 14.35
CA ILE A 47 2.15 14.75 15.43
C ILE A 47 3.06 14.99 16.65
N ILE A 48 2.47 15.44 17.76
CA ILE A 48 3.17 15.67 19.03
C ILE A 48 3.01 14.48 20.00
N SER A 49 1.80 13.94 20.10
CA SER A 49 1.44 12.85 21.00
C SER A 49 0.47 11.90 20.31
N MET A 50 0.50 10.61 20.69
CA MET A 50 -0.53 9.63 20.28
C MET A 50 -1.46 9.25 21.44
N ASP A 51 -1.32 9.90 22.60
CA ASP A 51 -2.30 9.80 23.68
C ASP A 51 -3.57 10.56 23.27
N PRO A 52 -4.75 9.90 23.12
CA PRO A 52 -5.98 10.56 22.72
C PRO A 52 -6.40 11.72 23.64
N GLY A 53 -5.95 11.74 24.90
CA GLY A 53 -6.20 12.85 25.83
C GLY A 53 -5.38 14.11 25.55
N GLU A 54 -4.32 13.99 24.75
CA GLU A 54 -3.35 15.05 24.42
C GLU A 54 -3.14 15.16 22.89
N ALA A 55 -4.07 14.63 22.10
CA ALA A 55 -4.03 14.60 20.63
C ALA A 55 -4.95 15.68 20.05
N PHE A 56 -4.38 16.73 19.44
CA PHE A 56 -5.15 17.88 18.93
C PHE A 56 -4.95 18.14 17.43
N GLU A 57 -4.06 17.39 16.79
CA GLU A 57 -3.72 17.53 15.37
C GLU A 57 -4.57 16.59 14.51
N LEU A 58 -4.83 17.01 13.27
CA LEU A 58 -5.57 16.18 12.31
C LEU A 58 -4.80 14.92 11.94
N SER A 59 -3.47 15.00 11.86
CA SER A 59 -2.61 13.85 11.58
C SER A 59 -2.71 12.79 12.67
N THR A 60 -2.70 13.21 13.93
CA THR A 60 -2.92 12.33 15.08
C THR A 60 -4.34 11.75 15.10
N ALA A 61 -5.35 12.53 14.71
CA ALA A 61 -6.74 12.05 14.63
C ALA A 61 -6.89 10.89 13.65
N GLU A 62 -6.16 10.90 12.52
CA GLU A 62 -6.19 9.78 11.57
C GLU A 62 -5.57 8.51 12.15
N VAL A 63 -4.44 8.64 12.84
CA VAL A 63 -3.79 7.49 13.48
C VAL A 63 -4.67 6.93 14.60
N THR A 64 -5.18 7.78 15.48
CA THR A 64 -6.00 7.35 16.62
C THR A 64 -7.34 6.75 16.18
N GLY A 65 -7.97 7.30 15.13
CA GLY A 65 -9.22 6.76 14.57
C GLY A 65 -9.11 5.33 14.02
N ASN A 66 -7.92 4.93 13.58
CA ASN A 66 -7.61 3.59 13.06
C ASN A 66 -7.00 2.63 14.11
N THR A 67 -6.53 3.15 15.25
CA THR A 67 -5.79 2.35 16.26
C THR A 67 -6.50 2.20 17.59
N TYR A 68 -7.44 3.08 17.91
CA TYR A 68 -8.26 3.03 19.12
C TYR A 68 -9.73 2.80 18.77
N ASP A 69 -10.45 2.12 19.67
CA ASP A 69 -11.89 1.94 19.60
C ASP A 69 -12.63 2.95 20.46
N LEU A 70 -13.83 3.34 20.00
CA LEU A 70 -14.75 4.20 20.74
C LEU A 70 -15.90 3.33 21.27
N LEU A 71 -16.65 3.82 22.26
CA LEU A 71 -17.88 3.13 22.67
C LEU A 71 -18.90 3.12 21.51
N VAL A 72 -19.01 4.25 20.82
CA VAL A 72 -19.91 4.44 19.69
C VAL A 72 -19.18 5.22 18.58
N ARG A 73 -19.60 5.03 17.33
CA ARG A 73 -19.08 5.73 16.14
C ARG A 73 -20.22 6.25 15.28
N LEU A 74 -19.90 7.14 14.34
CA LEU A 74 -20.84 7.49 13.28
C LEU A 74 -20.97 6.34 12.27
N ASP A 75 -22.15 6.19 11.67
CA ASP A 75 -22.33 5.30 10.53
C ASP A 75 -21.69 5.92 9.29
N LEU A 76 -20.73 5.22 8.68
CA LEU A 76 -20.03 5.67 7.48
C LEU A 76 -20.97 5.80 6.26
N SER A 77 -22.10 5.09 6.25
CA SER A 77 -23.12 5.18 5.20
C SER A 77 -24.16 6.29 5.45
N ASP A 78 -24.30 6.73 6.69
CA ASP A 78 -25.26 7.76 7.11
C ASP A 78 -24.76 8.46 8.40
N THR A 79 -23.99 9.53 8.23
CA THR A 79 -23.33 10.23 9.34
C THR A 79 -24.29 10.97 10.27
N SER A 80 -25.60 10.97 9.99
CA SER A 80 -26.62 11.45 10.93
C SER A 80 -26.90 10.45 12.06
N LYS A 81 -26.42 9.21 11.93
CA LYS A 81 -26.63 8.12 12.88
C LYS A 81 -25.37 7.80 13.68
N VAL A 82 -25.58 7.54 14.96
CA VAL A 82 -24.59 6.96 15.86
C VAL A 82 -24.87 5.46 15.98
N LYS A 83 -23.87 4.63 15.77
CA LYS A 83 -23.90 3.18 15.92
C LYS A 83 -22.94 2.71 17.01
N GLY A 84 -23.23 1.56 17.60
CA GLY A 84 -22.30 0.90 18.52
C GLY A 84 -20.99 0.55 17.81
N ASP A 85 -19.89 0.68 18.54
CA ASP A 85 -18.57 0.21 18.15
C ASP A 85 -18.11 -0.81 19.21
N LEU A 86 -17.34 -0.38 20.21
CA LEU A 86 -17.01 -1.25 21.35
C LEU A 86 -18.24 -1.57 22.21
N ALA A 87 -19.21 -0.65 22.31
CA ALA A 87 -20.42 -0.87 23.10
C ALA A 87 -21.49 -1.62 22.30
N GLU A 88 -21.91 -2.79 22.80
CA GLU A 88 -23.01 -3.56 22.23
C GLU A 88 -24.38 -2.89 22.44
N SER A 89 -24.55 -2.15 23.53
CA SER A 89 -25.77 -1.38 23.83
C SER A 89 -25.49 -0.25 24.81
N TRP A 90 -26.35 0.76 24.83
CA TRP A 90 -26.36 1.82 25.82
C TRP A 90 -27.80 2.29 26.08
N THR A 91 -28.01 2.89 27.25
CA THR A 91 -29.30 3.50 27.63
C THR A 91 -29.08 4.95 27.99
N VAL A 92 -30.05 5.80 27.70
CA VAL A 92 -30.06 7.21 28.11
C VAL A 92 -31.17 7.36 29.15
N SER A 93 -30.88 8.01 30.27
CA SER A 93 -31.90 8.32 31.28
C SER A 93 -32.86 9.40 30.77
N ASP A 94 -34.09 9.38 31.29
CA ASP A 94 -35.06 10.47 31.09
C ASP A 94 -34.62 11.78 31.74
#